data_AF-A0A3G6MFH9-F1
#
_entry.id   AF-A0A3G6MFH9-F1
#
_cell.length_a   1.000
_cell.length_b   1.000
_cell.length_c   1.000
_cell.angle_alpha   90.00
_cell.angle_beta   90.00
_cell.angle_gamma   90.00
#
_symmetry.space_group_name_H-M   'P 1'
#
loop_
_entity.id
_entity.type
_entity.pdbx_description
1 polymer ?
#
loop_
_entity_poly.entity_id
_entity_poly.type
_entity_poly.pdbx_seq_one_letter_code
_entity_poly.pdbx_strand_id
1 'polypeptide(L)'
;MNLESKMRGLTLGAQVLPLEKVSASDLGALAPLVGTWKNVDVPSTAISAGWNTISVPGQDKGFVFEVIPYTETLTFNPVVVQAGNRGPVVNGQQVEQMIFGLLYEQQIISACDSSFCNERGFPAGSTIHVETGLFLNLGQPNGGYTIARMSTIPHGNSLLALGSSIEVGNPGTDFFSPASSIPTLLNGDRITQLGYSDQIIGNPQFAPFNQVNPNAFLESTLEGLVGTGGVSNMTVIQMSTDTPEANGGILNIPFIQTNVNATKMDATFWIEDIVDSAGNPSQVLQYSQTINLVFPATGSAQPVNWPHVTVNSMVKVPETMELQQKFQNLDVMEGLDVTQGLTES
;
A
#
# COMPACT_ATOMS: atom_id res chain seq x y z
N MET A 1 -19.49 -0.45 27.40
CA MET A 1 -19.33 -1.89 27.70
C MET A 1 -17.87 -2.15 28.01
N ASN A 2 -17.55 -2.91 29.07
CA ASN A 2 -16.15 -3.27 29.39
C ASN A 2 -15.61 -4.26 28.35
N LEU A 3 -14.30 -4.29 28.10
CA LEU A 3 -13.65 -5.17 27.12
C LEU A 3 -13.99 -6.66 27.36
N GLU A 4 -14.03 -7.08 28.62
CA GLU A 4 -14.46 -8.42 29.06
C GLU A 4 -15.87 -8.81 28.59
N SER A 5 -16.76 -7.85 28.37
CA SER A 5 -18.13 -8.11 27.91
C SER A 5 -18.22 -8.33 26.39
N LYS A 6 -17.32 -7.73 25.59
CA LYS A 6 -17.16 -8.10 24.16
C LYS A 6 -16.62 -9.53 24.04
N MET A 7 -15.58 -9.88 24.81
CA MET A 7 -14.91 -11.19 24.70
C MET A 7 -15.80 -12.39 25.02
N ARG A 8 -16.80 -12.26 25.92
CA ARG A 8 -17.67 -13.40 26.29
C ARG A 8 -18.67 -13.84 25.21
N GLY A 9 -18.86 -13.05 24.14
CA GLY A 9 -19.73 -13.39 23.02
C GLY A 9 -19.01 -13.70 21.71
N LEU A 10 -17.68 -13.53 21.65
CA LEU A 10 -16.89 -13.70 20.44
C LEU A 10 -16.16 -15.04 20.47
N THR A 11 -16.28 -15.84 19.40
CA THR A 11 -15.44 -17.03 19.26
C THR A 11 -14.01 -16.61 18.96
N LEU A 12 -13.02 -17.27 19.57
CA LEU A 12 -11.60 -17.02 19.29
C LEU A 12 -11.14 -17.51 17.91
N GLY A 13 -11.98 -18.25 17.17
CA GLY A 13 -11.71 -18.58 15.78
C GLY A 13 -11.73 -17.35 14.86
N ALA A 14 -11.15 -17.49 13.67
CA ALA A 14 -11.28 -16.47 12.63
C ALA A 14 -12.75 -16.30 12.21
N GLN A 15 -13.19 -15.06 12.06
CA GLN A 15 -14.51 -14.68 11.60
C GLN A 15 -14.39 -13.66 10.47
N VAL A 16 -15.37 -13.70 9.59
CA VAL A 16 -15.57 -12.75 8.49
C VAL A 16 -16.86 -12.00 8.83
N LEU A 17 -16.76 -10.70 9.09
CA LEU A 17 -17.85 -9.88 9.64
C LEU A 17 -18.21 -8.76 8.64
N PRO A 18 -19.50 -8.51 8.38
CA PRO A 18 -19.91 -7.34 7.60
C PRO A 18 -19.74 -6.06 8.44
N LEU A 19 -19.48 -4.94 7.76
CA LEU A 19 -18.99 -3.69 8.37
C LEU A 19 -19.86 -3.21 9.54
N GLU A 20 -21.19 -3.32 9.42
CA GLU A 20 -22.14 -2.83 10.42
C GLU A 20 -22.16 -3.63 11.74
N LYS A 21 -21.41 -4.74 11.81
CA LYS A 21 -21.16 -5.49 13.05
C LYS A 21 -19.90 -5.05 13.79
N VAL A 22 -19.08 -4.20 13.18
CA VAL A 22 -17.78 -3.76 13.70
C VAL A 22 -17.83 -2.25 13.99
N SER A 23 -17.23 -1.82 15.10
CA SER A 23 -17.13 -0.38 15.40
C SER A 23 -15.84 0.20 14.83
N ALA A 24 -15.83 1.48 14.47
CA ALA A 24 -14.62 2.17 13.98
C ALA A 24 -13.43 2.00 14.96
N SER A 25 -13.68 1.95 16.28
CA SER A 25 -12.63 1.72 17.28
C SER A 25 -12.07 0.28 17.30
N ASP A 26 -12.76 -0.70 16.72
CA ASP A 26 -12.22 -2.05 16.54
C ASP A 26 -11.22 -2.09 15.36
N LEU A 27 -11.48 -1.32 14.29
CA LEU A 27 -10.55 -1.14 13.16
C LEU A 27 -9.42 -0.14 13.45
N GLY A 28 -9.60 0.78 14.40
CA GLY A 28 -8.60 1.79 14.76
C GLY A 28 -8.24 2.68 13.56
N ALA A 29 -6.95 2.89 13.34
CA ALA A 29 -6.43 3.70 12.23
C ALA A 29 -6.76 3.13 10.83
N LEU A 30 -7.24 1.89 10.72
CA LEU A 30 -7.72 1.33 9.45
C LEU A 30 -9.13 1.78 9.08
N ALA A 31 -9.92 2.30 10.02
CA ALA A 31 -11.32 2.65 9.79
C ALA A 31 -11.57 3.62 8.62
N PRO A 32 -10.74 4.66 8.36
CA PRO A 32 -10.95 5.55 7.22
C PRO A 32 -10.75 4.87 5.86
N LEU A 33 -9.86 3.87 5.79
CA LEU A 33 -9.47 3.20 4.54
C LEU A 33 -10.61 2.41 3.88
N VAL A 34 -11.60 1.94 4.66
CA VAL A 34 -12.71 1.10 4.19
C VAL A 34 -13.40 1.70 2.96
N GLY A 35 -13.50 0.94 1.87
CA GLY A 35 -14.08 1.38 0.60
C GLY A 35 -13.08 1.30 -0.57
N THR A 36 -13.45 1.89 -1.71
CA THR A 36 -12.60 1.93 -2.90
C THR A 36 -12.01 3.32 -3.11
N TRP A 37 -10.72 3.36 -3.43
CA TRP A 37 -9.95 4.56 -3.74
C TRP A 37 -9.50 4.52 -5.20
N LYS A 38 -9.47 5.69 -5.85
CA LYS A 38 -8.90 5.90 -7.18
C LYS A 38 -8.08 7.19 -7.20
N ASN A 39 -7.19 7.34 -8.17
CA ASN A 39 -6.39 8.56 -8.34
C ASN A 39 -7.26 9.83 -8.23
N VAL A 40 -6.71 10.88 -7.63
CA VAL A 40 -7.29 12.23 -7.76
C VAL A 40 -7.21 12.67 -9.22
N ASP A 41 -8.15 13.53 -9.63
CA ASP A 41 -8.01 14.26 -10.89
C ASP A 41 -6.80 15.18 -10.82
N VAL A 42 -5.96 15.15 -11.86
CA VAL A 42 -4.77 16.01 -11.97
C VAL A 42 -4.95 17.04 -13.10
N PRO A 43 -4.24 18.18 -13.05
CA PRO A 43 -4.22 19.13 -14.16
C PRO A 43 -3.76 18.47 -15.46
N SER A 44 -4.21 18.97 -16.62
CA SER A 44 -3.87 18.42 -17.94
C SER A 44 -2.38 18.46 -18.31
N THR A 45 -1.54 19.08 -17.49
CA THR A 45 -0.07 19.05 -17.56
C THR A 45 0.55 17.81 -16.93
N ALA A 46 -0.22 17.02 -16.17
CA ALA A 46 0.18 15.75 -15.57
C ALA A 46 -0.61 14.59 -16.20
N ILE A 47 0.02 13.42 -16.29
CA ILE A 47 -0.57 12.22 -16.93
C ILE A 47 -1.39 11.39 -15.92
N SER A 48 -0.99 11.39 -14.65
CA SER A 48 -1.70 10.74 -13.56
C SER A 48 -1.29 11.33 -12.20
N ALA A 49 -2.08 11.04 -11.16
CA ALA A 49 -1.68 11.19 -9.76
C ALA A 49 -0.75 10.06 -9.27
N GLY A 50 -0.76 8.92 -9.96
CA GLY A 50 0.02 7.72 -9.61
C GLY A 50 1.26 7.58 -10.48
N TRP A 51 2.42 7.37 -9.85
CA TRP A 51 3.71 7.24 -10.50
C TRP A 51 4.57 6.16 -9.85
N ASN A 52 5.27 5.38 -10.67
CA ASN A 52 6.37 4.56 -10.19
C ASN A 52 7.72 5.02 -10.76
N THR A 53 8.78 4.65 -10.06
CA THR A 53 10.15 4.59 -10.56
C THR A 53 10.68 3.20 -10.28
N ILE A 54 11.35 2.59 -11.25
CA ILE A 54 11.97 1.27 -11.08
C ILE A 54 13.27 1.18 -11.89
N SER A 55 14.25 0.48 -11.34
CA SER A 55 15.40 0.01 -12.12
C SER A 55 15.28 -1.50 -12.28
N VAL A 56 15.29 -1.98 -13.52
CA VAL A 56 15.22 -3.41 -13.86
C VAL A 56 16.51 -3.86 -14.57
N PRO A 57 16.94 -5.14 -14.44
CA PRO A 57 18.08 -5.66 -15.19
C PRO A 57 17.92 -5.48 -16.70
N GLY A 58 18.95 -4.96 -17.37
CA GLY A 58 18.93 -4.62 -18.80
C GLY A 58 20.16 -5.14 -19.54
N GLN A 59 19.97 -5.72 -20.73
CA GLN A 59 21.02 -6.49 -21.42
C GLN A 59 22.28 -5.66 -21.77
N ASP A 60 22.13 -4.47 -22.35
CA ASP A 60 23.27 -3.69 -22.87
C ASP A 60 23.85 -2.67 -21.86
N LYS A 61 23.02 -2.22 -20.91
CA LYS A 61 23.36 -1.16 -19.94
C LYS A 61 23.44 -1.66 -18.50
N GLY A 62 23.29 -2.97 -18.27
CA GLY A 62 23.15 -3.60 -16.95
C GLY A 62 21.82 -3.33 -16.26
N PHE A 63 21.28 -2.11 -16.38
CA PHE A 63 19.93 -1.75 -15.95
C PHE A 63 19.24 -0.79 -16.92
N VAL A 64 17.91 -0.81 -16.89
CA VAL A 64 17.02 0.21 -17.46
C VAL A 64 16.32 0.91 -16.30
N PHE A 65 16.29 2.24 -16.31
CA PHE A 65 15.44 3.02 -15.42
C PHE A 65 14.12 3.34 -16.13
N GLU A 66 13.01 3.10 -15.46
CA GLU A 66 11.67 3.26 -16.01
C GLU A 66 10.83 4.11 -15.05
N VAL A 67 10.17 5.12 -15.61
CA VAL A 67 9.16 5.92 -14.93
C VAL A 67 7.83 5.62 -15.61
N ILE A 68 6.83 5.16 -14.86
CA ILE A 68 5.53 4.77 -15.42
C ILE A 68 4.42 5.52 -14.67
N PRO A 69 3.75 6.51 -15.29
CA PRO A 69 2.50 7.03 -14.77
C PRO A 69 1.43 5.93 -14.87
N TYR A 70 0.61 5.80 -13.84
CA TYR A 70 -0.40 4.74 -13.74
C TYR A 70 -1.71 5.23 -13.15
N THR A 71 -2.81 4.61 -13.55
CA THR A 71 -4.06 4.65 -12.79
C THR A 71 -4.14 3.45 -11.85
N GLU A 72 -4.85 3.62 -10.74
CA GLU A 72 -4.95 2.63 -9.68
C GLU A 72 -6.38 2.54 -9.16
N THR A 73 -6.79 1.31 -8.83
CA THR A 73 -7.94 1.06 -7.96
C THR A 73 -7.43 0.28 -6.75
N LEU A 74 -7.58 0.87 -5.57
CA LEU A 74 -7.22 0.27 -4.29
C LEU A 74 -8.50 0.11 -3.47
N THR A 75 -8.92 -1.12 -3.22
CA THR A 75 -10.16 -1.44 -2.50
C THR A 75 -9.81 -2.08 -1.18
N PHE A 76 -10.26 -1.48 -0.07
CA PHE A 76 -10.34 -2.10 1.23
C PHE A 76 -11.77 -2.59 1.42
N ASN A 77 -11.94 -3.91 1.51
CA ASN A 77 -13.25 -4.56 1.54
C ASN A 77 -14.06 -4.08 2.76
N PRO A 78 -15.37 -3.75 2.63
CA PRO A 78 -16.25 -3.52 3.78
C PRO A 78 -16.36 -4.73 4.73
N VAL A 79 -15.92 -5.91 4.28
CA VAL A 79 -15.83 -7.11 5.11
C VAL A 79 -14.57 -7.06 6.00
N VAL A 80 -14.79 -7.16 7.31
CA VAL A 80 -13.75 -7.17 8.34
C VAL A 80 -13.39 -8.60 8.74
N VAL A 81 -12.11 -8.92 8.74
CA VAL A 81 -11.58 -10.15 9.35
C VAL A 81 -11.36 -9.90 10.84
N GLN A 82 -11.95 -10.73 11.70
CA GLN A 82 -11.66 -10.76 13.13
C GLN A 82 -10.97 -12.08 13.48
N ALA A 83 -9.94 -12.06 14.33
CA ALA A 83 -9.32 -13.28 14.86
C ALA A 83 -8.91 -13.12 16.34
N GLY A 84 -8.96 -14.22 17.09
CA GLY A 84 -8.42 -14.32 18.45
C GLY A 84 -7.19 -15.22 18.49
N ASN A 85 -6.01 -14.66 18.79
CA ASN A 85 -4.82 -15.46 19.04
C ASN A 85 -4.73 -15.85 20.52
N ARG A 86 -4.23 -17.05 20.79
CA ARG A 86 -4.00 -17.57 22.15
C ARG A 86 -2.54 -18.00 22.31
N GLY A 87 -1.81 -17.30 23.16
CA GLY A 87 -0.48 -17.66 23.63
C GLY A 87 -0.52 -18.61 24.84
N PRO A 88 0.64 -18.96 25.42
CA PRO A 88 0.71 -19.82 26.60
C PRO A 88 0.09 -19.16 27.85
N VAL A 89 -0.13 -19.97 28.89
CA VAL A 89 -0.50 -19.46 30.22
C VAL A 89 0.78 -19.06 30.96
N VAL A 90 0.84 -17.80 31.41
CA VAL A 90 1.96 -17.24 32.18
C VAL A 90 1.41 -16.73 33.50
N ASN A 91 2.01 -17.14 34.63
CA ASN A 91 1.57 -16.76 35.99
C ASN A 91 0.06 -16.99 36.26
N GLY A 92 -0.53 -18.02 35.65
CA GLY A 92 -1.94 -18.36 35.79
C GLY A 92 -2.91 -17.56 34.90
N GLN A 93 -2.41 -16.67 34.04
CA GLN A 93 -3.22 -15.94 33.05
C GLN A 93 -2.89 -16.41 31.63
N GLN A 94 -3.92 -16.65 30.83
CA GLN A 94 -3.79 -16.92 29.39
C GLN A 94 -3.37 -15.61 28.70
N VAL A 95 -2.32 -15.64 27.89
CA VAL A 95 -2.04 -14.53 26.97
C VAL A 95 -3.00 -14.67 25.78
N GLU A 96 -3.82 -13.65 25.54
CA GLU A 96 -4.76 -13.60 24.40
C GLU A 96 -4.61 -12.26 23.67
N GLN A 97 -4.87 -12.27 22.37
CA GLN A 97 -4.82 -11.10 21.50
C GLN A 97 -6.04 -11.10 20.59
N MET A 98 -6.72 -9.96 20.46
CA MET A 98 -7.77 -9.77 19.44
C MET A 98 -7.23 -8.93 18.29
N ILE A 99 -7.51 -9.36 17.07
CA ILE A 99 -7.15 -8.67 15.83
C ILE A 99 -8.42 -8.39 15.04
N PHE A 100 -8.47 -7.20 14.43
CA PHE A 100 -9.43 -6.83 13.38
C PHE A 100 -8.64 -6.41 12.15
N GLY A 101 -9.19 -6.56 10.95
CA GLY A 101 -8.48 -6.18 9.74
C GLY A 101 -9.35 -6.10 8.50
N LEU A 102 -8.81 -5.44 7.48
CA LEU A 102 -9.43 -5.25 6.17
C LEU A 102 -8.72 -6.12 5.16
N LEU A 103 -9.49 -6.93 4.43
CA LEU A 103 -9.03 -7.49 3.15
C LEU A 103 -8.84 -6.34 2.17
N TYR A 104 -7.80 -6.38 1.35
CA TYR A 104 -7.64 -5.41 0.28
C TYR A 104 -7.19 -6.03 -1.04
N GLU A 105 -7.50 -5.30 -2.10
CA GLU A 105 -7.10 -5.58 -3.47
C GLU A 105 -6.57 -4.30 -4.11
N GLN A 106 -5.44 -4.40 -4.78
CA GLN A 106 -4.78 -3.31 -5.49
C GLN A 106 -4.63 -3.71 -6.96
N GLN A 107 -5.04 -2.84 -7.88
CA GLN A 107 -4.82 -3.01 -9.31
C GLN A 107 -4.22 -1.72 -9.89
N ILE A 108 -3.06 -1.85 -10.54
CA ILE A 108 -2.35 -0.77 -11.21
C ILE A 108 -2.35 -1.01 -12.72
N ILE A 109 -2.76 0.02 -13.45
CA ILE A 109 -2.88 0.03 -14.91
C ILE A 109 -2.01 1.17 -15.46
N SER A 110 -1.15 0.90 -16.44
CA SER A 110 -0.35 1.94 -17.09
C SER A 110 -1.25 3.04 -17.67
N ALA A 111 -0.94 4.30 -17.36
CA ALA A 111 -1.55 5.48 -17.96
C ALA A 111 -0.68 6.05 -19.10
N CYS A 112 0.47 5.43 -19.40
CA CYS A 112 1.42 5.97 -20.35
C CYS A 112 1.10 5.58 -21.81
N ASP A 113 0.78 6.56 -22.64
CA ASP A 113 0.49 6.41 -24.07
C ASP A 113 1.72 6.59 -24.99
N SER A 114 2.84 7.09 -24.43
CA SER A 114 4.06 7.39 -25.19
C SER A 114 4.71 6.16 -25.85
N SER A 115 5.39 6.36 -26.99
CA SER A 115 6.14 5.29 -27.66
C SER A 115 7.20 4.66 -26.74
N PHE A 116 7.84 5.45 -25.89
CA PHE A 116 8.82 4.99 -24.89
C PHE A 116 8.26 3.89 -23.97
N CYS A 117 7.00 4.01 -23.57
CA CYS A 117 6.28 3.06 -22.72
C CYS A 117 5.77 1.85 -23.51
N ASN A 118 5.24 2.10 -24.71
CA ASN A 118 4.76 1.05 -25.62
C ASN A 118 5.88 0.07 -26.01
N GLU A 119 7.09 0.58 -26.31
CA GLU A 119 8.28 -0.20 -26.67
C GLU A 119 8.78 -1.12 -25.54
N ARG A 120 8.43 -0.82 -24.29
CA ARG A 120 8.81 -1.60 -23.09
C ARG A 120 7.71 -2.54 -22.60
N GLY A 121 6.57 -2.58 -23.29
CA GLY A 121 5.47 -3.51 -22.97
C GLY A 121 4.50 -3.03 -21.88
N PHE A 122 4.54 -1.74 -21.51
CA PHE A 122 3.54 -1.13 -20.61
C PHE A 122 2.70 -0.03 -21.29
N PRO A 123 2.01 -0.33 -22.41
CA PRO A 123 1.12 0.63 -23.08
C PRO A 123 -0.07 1.02 -22.19
N ALA A 124 -0.65 2.20 -22.44
CA ALA A 124 -1.85 2.67 -21.74
C ALA A 124 -2.95 1.59 -21.71
N GLY A 125 -3.52 1.34 -20.53
CA GLY A 125 -4.54 0.30 -20.32
C GLY A 125 -3.99 -1.10 -20.01
N SER A 126 -2.67 -1.33 -20.05
CA SER A 126 -2.06 -2.59 -19.60
C SER A 126 -2.01 -2.68 -18.07
N THR A 127 -2.38 -3.84 -17.50
CA THR A 127 -2.15 -4.12 -16.08
C THR A 127 -0.67 -4.35 -15.84
N ILE A 128 -0.05 -3.52 -15.00
CA ILE A 128 1.38 -3.59 -14.68
C ILE A 128 1.66 -4.17 -13.29
N HIS A 129 0.67 -4.11 -12.39
CA HIS A 129 0.76 -4.72 -11.05
C HIS A 129 -0.64 -5.05 -10.53
N VAL A 130 -0.75 -6.14 -9.78
CA VAL A 130 -1.89 -6.44 -8.91
C VAL A 130 -1.37 -7.03 -7.59
N GLU A 131 -2.08 -6.77 -6.49
CA GLU A 131 -1.75 -7.29 -5.17
C GLU A 131 -3.05 -7.56 -4.39
N THR A 132 -3.05 -8.57 -3.53
CA THR A 132 -4.11 -8.76 -2.52
C THR A 132 -3.51 -9.15 -1.18
N GLY A 133 -4.21 -8.83 -0.10
CA GLY A 133 -3.71 -9.02 1.24
C GLY A 133 -4.66 -8.61 2.36
N LEU A 134 -4.07 -8.42 3.54
CA LEU A 134 -4.73 -7.98 4.76
C LEU A 134 -3.97 -6.79 5.37
N PHE A 135 -4.70 -5.74 5.77
CA PHE A 135 -4.26 -4.80 6.80
C PHE A 135 -4.88 -5.20 8.13
N LEU A 136 -4.07 -5.38 9.17
CA LEU A 136 -4.49 -5.80 10.51
C LEU A 136 -4.23 -4.70 11.54
N ASN A 137 -5.25 -4.36 12.32
CA ASN A 137 -5.14 -3.62 13.58
C ASN A 137 -4.81 -4.63 14.70
N LEU A 138 -3.57 -4.59 15.17
CA LEU A 138 -3.02 -5.51 16.16
C LEU A 138 -3.37 -5.06 17.58
N GLY A 139 -4.38 -5.71 18.19
CA GLY A 139 -4.63 -5.58 19.62
C GLY A 139 -3.47 -6.09 20.48
N GLN A 140 -3.50 -5.78 21.78
CA GLN A 140 -2.45 -6.19 22.71
C GLN A 140 -2.52 -7.70 23.05
N PRO A 141 -1.38 -8.37 23.33
CA PRO A 141 -0.01 -7.85 23.23
C PRO A 141 0.49 -7.84 21.77
N ASN A 142 1.24 -6.80 21.37
CA ASN A 142 1.67 -6.62 19.97
C ASN A 142 3.14 -6.22 19.77
N GLY A 143 3.97 -6.23 20.82
CA GLY A 143 5.41 -5.92 20.71
C GLY A 143 5.74 -4.49 20.31
N GLY A 144 4.76 -3.56 20.34
CA GLY A 144 4.93 -2.16 19.92
C GLY A 144 4.39 -1.86 18.51
N TYR A 145 4.04 -2.88 17.72
CA TYR A 145 3.46 -2.72 16.39
C TYR A 145 1.93 -2.73 16.47
N THR A 146 1.25 -1.64 16.09
CA THR A 146 -0.23 -1.60 16.07
C THR A 146 -0.83 -1.98 14.72
N ILE A 147 -0.04 -1.99 13.65
CA ILE A 147 -0.48 -2.30 12.29
C ILE A 147 0.39 -3.41 11.69
N ALA A 148 -0.23 -4.31 10.92
CA ALA A 148 0.49 -5.21 10.01
C ALA A 148 -0.16 -5.23 8.63
N ARG A 149 0.64 -5.13 7.56
CA ARG A 149 0.24 -5.43 6.19
C ARG A 149 0.83 -6.76 5.77
N MET A 150 -0.02 -7.68 5.34
CA MET A 150 0.35 -8.97 4.76
C MET A 150 -0.09 -8.99 3.31
N SER A 151 0.81 -9.30 2.37
CA SER A 151 0.51 -9.23 0.93
C SER A 151 0.94 -10.47 0.16
N THR A 152 0.30 -10.69 -1.00
CA THR A 152 0.75 -11.61 -2.04
C THR A 152 0.75 -10.93 -3.41
N ILE A 153 1.87 -11.06 -4.12
CA ILE A 153 2.18 -10.33 -5.36
C ILE A 153 2.51 -11.36 -6.46
N PRO A 154 1.91 -11.27 -7.67
CA PRO A 154 2.04 -12.28 -8.73
C PRO A 154 3.43 -12.32 -9.38
N HIS A 155 4.30 -11.34 -9.11
CA HIS A 155 5.73 -11.43 -9.41
C HIS A 155 6.45 -12.54 -8.61
N GLY A 156 5.77 -13.15 -7.64
CA GLY A 156 6.28 -14.24 -6.81
C GLY A 156 6.84 -13.75 -5.48
N ASN A 157 6.17 -12.79 -4.87
CA ASN A 157 6.53 -12.27 -3.55
C ASN A 157 5.36 -12.43 -2.57
N SER A 158 5.68 -12.61 -1.30
CA SER A 158 4.76 -12.36 -0.19
C SER A 158 5.49 -11.59 0.88
N LEU A 159 4.82 -10.66 1.54
CA LEU A 159 5.45 -9.81 2.56
C LEU A 159 4.63 -9.75 3.85
N LEU A 160 5.34 -9.48 4.94
CA LEU A 160 4.80 -9.01 6.21
C LEU A 160 5.53 -7.71 6.55
N ALA A 161 4.82 -6.59 6.47
CA ALA A 161 5.29 -5.31 6.99
C ALA A 161 4.59 -5.01 8.31
N LEU A 162 5.35 -4.69 9.35
CA LEU A 162 4.83 -4.30 10.67
C LEU A 162 5.02 -2.81 10.87
N GLY A 163 4.13 -2.19 11.63
CA GLY A 163 4.04 -0.75 11.69
C GLY A 163 3.22 -0.21 12.84
N SER A 164 3.02 1.09 12.82
CA SER A 164 2.17 1.82 13.76
C SER A 164 1.46 2.98 13.07
N SER A 165 0.53 3.60 13.80
CA SER A 165 -0.25 4.73 13.33
C SER A 165 -0.14 5.92 14.28
N ILE A 166 -0.17 7.14 13.75
CA ILE A 166 -0.19 8.40 14.51
C ILE A 166 -1.22 9.36 13.92
N GLU A 167 -1.98 10.03 14.80
CA GLU A 167 -2.87 11.13 14.44
C GLU A 167 -2.12 12.47 14.50
N VAL A 168 -2.27 13.30 13.49
CA VAL A 168 -1.61 14.60 13.37
C VAL A 168 -2.63 15.68 12.98
N GLY A 169 -2.86 16.64 13.88
CA GLY A 169 -3.74 17.78 13.62
C GLY A 169 -3.00 18.94 12.95
N ASN A 170 -3.59 19.52 11.91
CA ASN A 170 -3.10 20.66 11.14
C ASN A 170 -1.61 20.55 10.69
N PRO A 171 -1.19 19.48 10.00
CA PRO A 171 0.22 19.29 9.60
C PRO A 171 0.70 20.25 8.49
N GLY A 172 -0.20 20.97 7.81
CA GLY A 172 0.14 21.77 6.63
C GLY A 172 0.18 20.90 5.37
N THR A 173 1.24 21.05 4.56
CA THR A 173 1.50 20.27 3.32
C THR A 173 2.94 19.75 3.23
N ASP A 174 3.91 20.41 3.89
CA ASP A 174 5.33 20.01 3.97
C ASP A 174 5.56 18.98 5.10
N PHE A 175 5.09 17.76 4.88
CA PHE A 175 5.34 16.61 5.78
C PHE A 175 5.85 15.35 5.05
N PHE A 176 6.03 15.43 3.73
CA PHE A 176 6.55 14.33 2.92
C PHE A 176 8.07 14.22 3.04
N SER A 177 8.54 13.24 3.81
CA SER A 177 9.97 12.90 3.82
C SER A 177 10.44 12.53 2.39
N PRO A 178 11.59 13.04 1.91
CA PRO A 178 12.07 12.74 0.57
C PRO A 178 12.27 11.24 0.33
N ALA A 179 11.67 10.73 -0.74
CA ALA A 179 12.03 9.44 -1.31
C ALA A 179 13.28 9.61 -2.21
N SER A 180 13.95 8.50 -2.53
CA SER A 180 15.10 8.50 -3.41
C SER A 180 15.05 7.32 -4.37
N SER A 181 14.98 7.58 -5.67
CA SER A 181 15.16 6.57 -6.72
C SER A 181 16.65 6.26 -6.99
N ILE A 182 17.59 6.93 -6.30
CA ILE A 182 19.03 6.81 -6.55
C ILE A 182 19.58 5.51 -5.95
N PRO A 183 20.26 4.65 -6.73
CA PRO A 183 20.83 3.41 -6.25
C PRO A 183 22.03 3.62 -5.33
N THR A 184 22.21 2.68 -4.40
CA THR A 184 23.30 2.65 -3.42
C THR A 184 23.96 1.28 -3.38
N LEU A 185 25.20 1.21 -2.89
CA LEU A 185 25.78 -0.05 -2.43
C LEU A 185 25.01 -0.54 -1.19
N LEU A 186 25.08 -1.85 -0.89
CA LEU A 186 24.31 -2.43 0.24
C LEU A 186 24.66 -1.85 1.63
N ASN A 187 25.80 -1.16 1.77
CA ASN A 187 26.18 -0.43 2.98
C ASN A 187 25.68 1.04 3.01
N GLY A 188 24.89 1.47 2.02
CA GLY A 188 24.39 2.83 1.87
C GLY A 188 25.31 3.78 1.09
N ASP A 189 26.53 3.35 0.71
CA ASP A 189 27.46 4.21 -0.03
C ASP A 189 26.95 4.53 -1.45
N ARG A 190 27.34 5.69 -1.96
CA ARG A 190 27.08 6.09 -3.35
C ARG A 190 27.92 5.27 -4.32
N ILE A 191 27.33 4.92 -5.46
CA ILE A 191 28.06 4.37 -6.60
C ILE A 191 28.89 5.50 -7.23
N THR A 192 30.21 5.33 -7.25
CA THR A 192 31.18 6.38 -7.64
C THR A 192 31.54 6.40 -9.12
N GLN A 193 31.01 5.45 -9.90
CA GLN A 193 31.22 5.41 -11.35
C GLN A 193 30.56 6.63 -12.01
N LEU A 194 31.35 7.40 -12.76
CA LEU A 194 30.86 8.58 -13.47
C LEU A 194 29.77 8.17 -14.48
N GLY A 195 28.67 8.94 -14.49
CA GLY A 195 27.54 8.73 -15.38
C GLY A 195 26.58 7.59 -14.99
N TYR A 196 26.86 6.84 -13.91
CA TYR A 196 26.09 5.64 -13.54
C TYR A 196 24.60 5.94 -13.31
N SER A 197 24.30 7.05 -12.62
CA SER A 197 22.93 7.49 -12.31
C SER A 197 22.37 8.50 -13.31
N ASP A 198 22.99 8.70 -14.48
CA ASP A 198 22.54 9.72 -15.45
C ASP A 198 21.16 9.41 -16.04
N GLN A 199 20.77 8.13 -16.11
CA GLN A 199 19.42 7.72 -16.49
C GLN A 199 18.34 8.20 -15.50
N ILE A 200 18.74 8.57 -14.27
CA ILE A 200 17.86 8.96 -13.16
C ILE A 200 17.98 10.46 -12.86
N ILE A 201 19.21 11.01 -12.83
CA ILE A 201 19.48 12.41 -12.48
C ILE A 201 19.49 13.32 -13.71
N GLY A 202 20.18 12.91 -14.79
CA GLY A 202 20.47 13.77 -15.93
C GLY A 202 19.40 13.76 -17.03
N ASN A 203 18.54 12.73 -17.07
CA ASN A 203 17.57 12.50 -18.14
C ASN A 203 16.16 12.29 -17.56
N PRO A 204 15.44 13.37 -17.20
CA PRO A 204 14.06 13.27 -16.75
C PRO A 204 13.15 12.73 -17.88
N GLN A 205 12.42 11.65 -17.61
CA GLN A 205 11.53 11.02 -18.58
C GLN A 205 10.22 11.79 -18.75
N PHE A 206 9.75 12.46 -17.68
CA PHE A 206 8.53 13.25 -17.67
C PHE A 206 8.78 14.59 -16.98
N ALA A 207 8.50 15.69 -17.70
CA ALA A 207 8.69 17.04 -17.17
C ALA A 207 7.95 17.38 -15.85
N PRO A 208 6.70 16.91 -15.59
CA PRO A 208 5.99 17.24 -14.34
C PRO A 208 6.40 16.38 -13.13
N PHE A 209 7.26 15.36 -13.30
CA PHE A 209 7.53 14.37 -12.27
C PHE A 209 9.00 14.34 -11.85
N ASN A 210 9.25 14.55 -10.54
CA ASN A 210 10.59 14.46 -9.97
C ASN A 210 10.99 12.99 -9.76
N GLN A 211 11.51 12.35 -10.82
CA GLN A 211 11.94 10.96 -10.75
C GLN A 211 13.09 10.68 -9.77
N VAL A 212 13.79 11.71 -9.27
CA VAL A 212 14.84 11.57 -8.25
C VAL A 212 14.23 11.48 -6.85
N ASN A 213 13.28 12.37 -6.53
CA ASN A 213 12.45 12.35 -5.31
C ASN A 213 10.95 12.32 -5.67
N PRO A 214 10.37 11.12 -5.87
CA PRO A 214 8.94 10.96 -6.18
C PRO A 214 7.98 11.61 -5.18
N ASN A 215 8.37 11.73 -3.90
CA ASN A 215 7.49 12.30 -2.88
C ASN A 215 7.23 13.80 -3.05
N ALA A 216 8.10 14.52 -3.77
CA ALA A 216 7.82 15.91 -4.16
C ALA A 216 6.59 16.03 -5.07
N PHE A 217 6.20 14.96 -5.78
CA PHE A 217 4.97 14.95 -6.56
C PHE A 217 3.72 14.87 -5.67
N LEU A 218 3.78 14.14 -4.55
CA LEU A 218 2.69 14.08 -3.57
C LEU A 218 2.42 15.46 -2.97
N GLU A 219 3.47 16.14 -2.51
CA GLU A 219 3.43 17.51 -1.98
C GLU A 219 2.77 18.47 -2.98
N SER A 220 3.27 18.53 -4.22
CA SER A 220 2.69 19.42 -5.26
C SER A 220 1.25 19.06 -5.65
N THR A 221 0.85 17.79 -5.52
CA THR A 221 -0.53 17.35 -5.75
C THR A 221 -1.44 17.83 -4.62
N LEU A 222 -0.99 17.70 -3.36
CA LEU A 222 -1.71 18.16 -2.19
C LEU A 222 -1.92 19.68 -2.21
N GLU A 223 -0.88 20.45 -2.50
CA GLU A 223 -0.95 21.90 -2.69
C GLU A 223 -1.97 22.28 -3.78
N GLY A 224 -2.01 21.53 -4.89
CA GLY A 224 -2.99 21.71 -5.95
C GLY A 224 -4.44 21.42 -5.50
N LEU A 225 -4.65 20.43 -4.63
CA LEU A 225 -5.97 20.06 -4.11
C LEU A 225 -6.50 21.08 -3.09
N VAL A 226 -5.65 21.55 -2.17
CA VAL A 226 -6.07 22.47 -1.08
C VAL A 226 -5.93 23.95 -1.42
N GLY A 227 -5.14 24.30 -2.44
CA GLY A 227 -4.86 25.68 -2.82
C GLY A 227 -4.15 26.45 -1.71
N THR A 228 -4.81 27.45 -1.12
CA THR A 228 -4.30 28.20 0.05
C THR A 228 -4.74 27.60 1.39
N GLY A 229 -5.41 26.44 1.37
CA GLY A 229 -5.82 25.68 2.55
C GLY A 229 -4.70 24.79 3.10
N GLY A 230 -5.09 23.65 3.65
CA GLY A 230 -4.18 22.63 4.18
C GLY A 230 -4.95 21.46 4.75
N VAL A 231 -4.22 20.44 5.19
CA VAL A 231 -4.79 19.27 5.89
C VAL A 231 -5.22 19.67 7.29
N SER A 232 -6.42 19.28 7.71
CA SER A 232 -7.00 19.64 9.02
C SER A 232 -6.73 18.57 10.09
N ASN A 233 -6.87 17.29 9.74
CA ASN A 233 -6.44 16.13 10.51
C ASN A 233 -5.85 15.08 9.56
N MET A 234 -4.90 14.29 10.05
CA MET A 234 -4.24 13.26 9.28
C MET A 234 -3.95 12.02 10.12
N THR A 235 -4.44 10.86 9.68
CA THR A 235 -3.97 9.56 10.16
C THR A 235 -2.77 9.13 9.31
N VAL A 236 -1.60 9.02 9.92
CA VAL A 236 -0.41 8.45 9.26
C VAL A 236 -0.25 7.00 9.67
N ILE A 237 -0.09 6.09 8.71
CA ILE A 237 0.26 4.68 8.95
C ILE A 237 1.64 4.43 8.34
N GLN A 238 2.60 4.05 9.17
CA GLN A 238 3.97 3.73 8.75
C GLN A 238 4.25 2.25 8.99
N MET A 239 4.75 1.55 7.98
CA MET A 239 5.04 0.12 8.03
C MET A 239 6.37 -0.18 7.35
N SER A 240 7.11 -1.16 7.87
CA SER A 240 8.31 -1.70 7.24
C SER A 240 8.36 -3.22 7.33
N THR A 241 8.94 -3.87 6.33
CA THR A 241 9.33 -5.28 6.43
C THR A 241 10.64 -5.46 7.22
N ASP A 242 11.46 -4.41 7.33
CA ASP A 242 12.73 -4.40 8.05
C ASP A 242 12.48 -4.03 9.52
N THR A 243 12.28 -5.06 10.34
CA THR A 243 11.80 -4.93 11.71
C THR A 243 12.69 -5.74 12.66
N PRO A 244 13.85 -5.20 13.09
CA PRO A 244 14.87 -5.98 13.80
C PRO A 244 14.41 -6.66 15.10
N GLU A 245 13.38 -6.11 15.75
CA GLU A 245 12.78 -6.63 16.99
C GLU A 245 11.60 -7.60 16.73
N ALA A 246 11.32 -7.96 15.47
CA ALA A 246 10.22 -8.81 15.05
C ALA A 246 10.55 -9.63 13.78
N ASN A 247 9.55 -10.29 13.20
CA ASN A 247 9.69 -11.19 12.05
C ASN A 247 9.01 -10.65 10.77
N GLY A 248 9.06 -9.33 10.53
CA GLY A 248 8.71 -8.79 9.21
C GLY A 248 9.68 -9.26 8.14
N GLY A 249 9.28 -9.16 6.86
CA GLY A 249 10.14 -9.55 5.75
C GLY A 249 9.43 -9.68 4.41
N ILE A 250 10.20 -10.03 3.39
CA ILE A 250 9.72 -10.41 2.06
C ILE A 250 10.21 -11.83 1.76
N LEU A 251 9.30 -12.72 1.40
CA LEU A 251 9.57 -14.04 0.85
C LEU A 251 9.49 -13.98 -0.67
N ASN A 252 10.49 -14.56 -1.33
CA ASN A 252 10.68 -14.50 -2.78
C ASN A 252 10.69 -15.91 -3.38
N ILE A 253 10.07 -16.09 -4.55
CA ILE A 253 10.30 -17.30 -5.37
C ILE A 253 11.76 -17.36 -5.84
N PRO A 254 12.30 -18.56 -6.16
CA PRO A 254 13.72 -18.73 -6.48
C PRO A 254 14.25 -17.84 -7.61
N PHE A 255 13.43 -17.52 -8.62
CA PHE A 255 13.84 -16.61 -9.70
C PHE A 255 14.11 -15.20 -9.18
N ILE A 256 13.17 -14.61 -8.41
CA ILE A 256 13.32 -13.28 -7.83
C ILE A 256 14.49 -13.27 -6.85
N GLN A 257 14.57 -14.27 -5.94
CA GLN A 257 15.64 -14.40 -4.96
C GLN A 257 17.04 -14.42 -5.59
N THR A 258 17.18 -15.03 -6.77
CA THR A 258 18.47 -15.19 -7.46
C THR A 258 18.84 -13.98 -8.33
N ASN A 259 17.87 -13.34 -8.98
CA ASN A 259 18.13 -12.37 -10.06
C ASN A 259 17.79 -10.92 -9.70
N VAL A 260 16.77 -10.68 -8.87
CA VAL A 260 16.22 -9.34 -8.58
C VAL A 260 15.63 -9.33 -7.16
N ASN A 261 16.44 -9.61 -6.16
CA ASN A 261 15.96 -9.99 -4.82
C ASN A 261 15.25 -8.81 -4.14
N ALA A 262 13.93 -8.90 -3.92
CA ALA A 262 13.20 -7.91 -3.13
C ALA A 262 13.51 -8.13 -1.64
N THR A 263 14.25 -7.19 -1.04
CA THR A 263 14.86 -7.38 0.29
C THR A 263 14.15 -6.63 1.41
N LYS A 264 13.58 -5.47 1.10
CA LYS A 264 12.92 -4.59 2.06
C LYS A 264 11.80 -3.81 1.37
N MET A 265 10.75 -3.51 2.10
CA MET A 265 9.74 -2.51 1.74
C MET A 265 9.50 -1.58 2.94
N ASP A 266 9.53 -0.28 2.70
CA ASP A 266 8.99 0.75 3.59
C ASP A 266 7.75 1.36 2.92
N ALA A 267 6.66 1.57 3.68
CA ALA A 267 5.45 2.22 3.21
C ALA A 267 4.92 3.22 4.24
N THR A 268 4.56 4.42 3.77
CA THR A 268 3.79 5.39 4.54
C THR A 268 2.50 5.73 3.79
N PHE A 269 1.38 5.68 4.51
CA PHE A 269 0.05 6.08 4.06
C PHE A 269 -0.35 7.30 4.88
N TRP A 270 -0.81 8.35 4.22
CA TRP A 270 -1.35 9.58 4.79
C TRP A 270 -2.82 9.65 4.42
N ILE A 271 -3.70 9.57 5.41
CA ILE A 271 -5.15 9.67 5.25
C ILE A 271 -5.53 11.05 5.76
N GLU A 272 -5.98 11.93 4.86
CA GLU A 272 -5.98 13.38 5.07
C GLU A 272 -7.40 13.94 4.95
N ASP A 273 -7.87 14.58 6.02
CA ASP A 273 -9.11 15.34 6.01
C ASP A 273 -8.82 16.77 5.54
N ILE A 274 -9.19 17.08 4.29
CA ILE A 274 -8.91 18.36 3.63
C ILE A 274 -10.18 19.19 3.41
N VAL A 275 -9.97 20.48 3.14
CA VAL A 275 -10.94 21.31 2.41
C VAL A 275 -10.37 21.51 1.01
N ASP A 276 -11.12 21.12 -0.02
CA ASP A 276 -10.70 21.28 -1.42
C ASP A 276 -10.65 22.76 -1.84
N SER A 277 -10.03 23.04 -2.98
CA SER A 277 -9.92 24.38 -3.56
C SER A 277 -11.25 25.05 -3.92
N ALA A 278 -12.37 24.30 -3.93
CA ALA A 278 -13.73 24.82 -4.08
C ALA A 278 -14.46 25.06 -2.73
N GLY A 279 -13.82 24.73 -1.60
CA GLY A 279 -14.34 24.93 -0.25
C GLY A 279 -15.12 23.74 0.33
N ASN A 280 -15.11 22.57 -0.32
CA ASN A 280 -15.83 21.38 0.16
C ASN A 280 -14.93 20.50 1.05
N PRO A 281 -15.44 19.92 2.14
CA PRO A 281 -14.76 18.85 2.85
C PRO A 281 -14.54 17.64 1.95
N SER A 282 -13.32 17.10 1.94
CA SER A 282 -12.96 15.89 1.20
C SER A 282 -11.94 15.06 1.99
N GLN A 283 -11.78 13.79 1.63
CA GLN A 283 -10.76 12.92 2.20
C GLN A 283 -9.86 12.38 1.09
N VAL A 284 -8.55 12.55 1.27
CA VAL A 284 -7.51 12.09 0.36
C VAL A 284 -6.71 10.99 1.04
N LEU A 285 -6.29 10.00 0.25
CA LEU A 285 -5.28 9.02 0.63
C LEU A 285 -4.05 9.26 -0.26
N GLN A 286 -2.98 9.79 0.32
CA GLN A 286 -1.66 9.77 -0.31
C GLN A 286 -0.84 8.61 0.24
N TYR A 287 -0.01 7.99 -0.59
CA TYR A 287 0.96 7.01 -0.09
C TYR A 287 2.29 7.07 -0.84
N SER A 288 3.34 6.65 -0.15
CA SER A 288 4.68 6.42 -0.68
C SER A 288 5.16 5.05 -0.22
N GLN A 289 5.56 4.22 -1.17
CA GLN A 289 6.14 2.90 -0.92
C GLN A 289 7.50 2.81 -1.63
N THR A 290 8.54 2.38 -0.92
CA THR A 290 9.86 2.08 -1.49
C THR A 290 10.21 0.62 -1.26
N ILE A 291 10.44 -0.13 -2.34
CA ILE A 291 10.91 -1.51 -2.32
C ILE A 291 12.39 -1.54 -2.75
N ASN A 292 13.24 -2.20 -1.97
CA ASN A 292 14.64 -2.43 -2.27
C ASN A 292 14.80 -3.68 -3.14
N LEU A 293 15.04 -3.50 -4.44
CA LEU A 293 15.43 -4.57 -5.36
C LEU A 293 16.95 -4.71 -5.39
N VAL A 294 17.48 -5.90 -5.14
CA VAL A 294 18.92 -6.15 -5.11
C VAL A 294 19.35 -7.00 -6.29
N PHE A 295 20.16 -6.40 -7.16
CA PHE A 295 20.83 -7.07 -8.29
C PHE A 295 22.16 -6.39 -8.63
N PRO A 296 23.08 -7.05 -9.35
CA PRO A 296 24.43 -6.53 -9.57
C PRO A 296 24.50 -5.24 -10.38
N ALA A 297 25.55 -4.44 -10.13
CA ALA A 297 25.88 -3.30 -10.96
C ALA A 297 26.31 -3.69 -12.39
N THR A 298 26.09 -2.79 -13.35
CA THR A 298 26.52 -2.95 -14.75
C THR A 298 28.00 -3.33 -14.85
N GLY A 299 28.29 -4.47 -15.48
CA GLY A 299 29.67 -4.95 -15.67
C GLY A 299 30.38 -5.43 -14.39
N SER A 300 29.64 -5.69 -13.31
CA SER A 300 30.18 -6.12 -12.02
C SER A 300 29.34 -7.23 -11.39
N ALA A 301 29.94 -7.97 -10.46
CA ALA A 301 29.24 -8.90 -9.57
C ALA A 301 28.82 -8.27 -8.22
N GLN A 302 29.18 -6.99 -7.98
CA GLN A 302 28.80 -6.29 -6.75
C GLN A 302 27.29 -6.02 -6.71
N PRO A 303 26.56 -6.50 -5.68
CA PRO A 303 25.14 -6.20 -5.51
C PRO A 303 24.92 -4.71 -5.21
N VAL A 304 23.91 -4.15 -5.87
CA VAL A 304 23.43 -2.78 -5.66
C VAL A 304 22.01 -2.85 -5.11
N ASN A 305 21.69 -1.94 -4.20
CA ASN A 305 20.31 -1.65 -3.83
C ASN A 305 19.70 -0.67 -4.83
N TRP A 306 18.61 -1.08 -5.47
CA TRP A 306 17.85 -0.30 -6.43
C TRP A 306 16.47 0.02 -5.83
N PRO A 307 16.23 1.27 -5.43
CA PRO A 307 14.91 1.68 -4.96
C PRO A 307 13.89 1.63 -6.10
N HIS A 308 12.84 0.84 -5.90
CA HIS A 308 11.59 0.91 -6.64
C HIS A 308 10.61 1.74 -5.82
N VAL A 309 10.33 2.97 -6.24
CA VAL A 309 9.45 3.89 -5.50
C VAL A 309 8.10 3.98 -6.21
N THR A 310 7.03 3.90 -5.45
CA THR A 310 5.64 3.97 -5.94
C THR A 310 4.89 4.99 -5.08
N VAL A 311 4.33 6.02 -5.72
CA VAL A 311 3.58 7.10 -5.07
C VAL A 311 2.22 7.30 -5.74
N ASN A 312 1.19 7.59 -4.96
CA ASN A 312 -0.11 8.00 -5.51
C ASN A 312 -0.84 8.96 -4.58
N SER A 313 -1.75 9.76 -5.16
CA SER A 313 -2.73 10.57 -4.45
C SER A 313 -4.12 10.15 -4.91
N MET A 314 -4.99 9.80 -3.97
CA MET A 314 -6.25 9.12 -4.26
C MET A 314 -7.44 9.77 -3.54
N VAL A 315 -8.59 9.84 -4.21
CA VAL A 315 -9.88 10.15 -3.56
C VAL A 315 -10.69 8.87 -3.37
N LYS A 316 -11.50 8.88 -2.32
CA LYS A 316 -12.48 7.83 -2.06
C LYS A 316 -13.58 7.89 -3.11
N VAL A 317 -13.81 6.78 -3.81
CA VAL A 317 -14.94 6.65 -4.73
C VAL A 317 -16.22 6.71 -3.90
N PRO A 318 -17.17 7.64 -4.17
CA PRO A 318 -18.45 7.66 -3.48
C PRO A 318 -19.14 6.31 -3.64
N GLU A 319 -19.65 5.73 -2.55
CA GLU A 319 -20.46 4.52 -2.62
C GLU A 319 -21.69 4.79 -3.49
N THR A 320 -21.68 4.28 -4.72
CA THR A 320 -22.88 4.26 -5.54
C THR A 320 -23.85 3.24 -4.92
N MET A 321 -25.14 3.54 -4.95
CA MET A 321 -26.17 2.59 -4.49
C MET A 321 -26.06 1.23 -5.20
N GLU A 322 -25.52 1.20 -6.43
CA GLU A 322 -25.23 -0.03 -7.18
C GLU A 322 -24.10 -0.89 -6.58
N LEU A 323 -23.09 -0.29 -5.92
CA LEU A 323 -22.05 -1.05 -5.22
C LEU A 323 -22.66 -1.72 -3.98
N GLN A 324 -23.39 -0.97 -3.15
CA GLN A 324 -24.14 -1.54 -2.02
C GLN A 324 -25.08 -2.67 -2.48
N GLN A 325 -25.75 -2.51 -3.62
CA GLN A 325 -26.65 -3.52 -4.18
C GLN A 325 -25.92 -4.74 -4.77
N LYS A 326 -24.71 -4.57 -5.33
CA LYS A 326 -23.86 -5.72 -5.76
C LYS A 326 -23.30 -6.51 -4.58
N PHE A 327 -22.88 -5.84 -3.50
CA PHE A 327 -22.45 -6.52 -2.27
C PHE A 327 -23.61 -7.30 -1.65
N GLN A 328 -24.80 -6.70 -1.51
CA GLN A 328 -26.00 -7.40 -1.00
C GLN A 328 -26.43 -8.61 -1.85
N ASN A 329 -26.25 -8.56 -3.17
CA ASN A 329 -26.63 -9.67 -4.06
C ASN A 329 -25.66 -10.87 -4.02
N LEU A 330 -24.45 -10.71 -3.47
CA LEU A 330 -23.53 -11.84 -3.23
C LEU A 330 -23.95 -12.64 -1.99
N ASP A 331 -24.32 -11.97 -0.89
CA ASP A 331 -24.81 -12.61 0.34
C ASP A 331 -26.09 -13.45 0.15
N VAL A 332 -26.94 -13.09 -0.84
CA VAL A 332 -28.18 -13.84 -1.14
C VAL A 332 -27.90 -15.17 -1.85
N MET A 333 -26.76 -15.31 -2.54
CA MET A 333 -26.44 -16.50 -3.34
C MET A 333 -25.76 -17.62 -2.55
N GLU A 334 -25.15 -17.35 -1.39
CA GLU A 334 -24.67 -18.38 -0.46
C GLU A 334 -25.73 -18.83 0.57
N GLY A 335 -26.92 -18.22 0.56
CA GLY A 335 -28.01 -18.47 1.52
C GLY A 335 -28.98 -19.61 1.19
N LEU A 336 -28.73 -20.41 0.14
CA LEU A 336 -29.58 -21.51 -0.35
C LEU A 336 -28.66 -22.63 -0.86
N ASP A 337 -28.73 -23.92 -0.49
CA ASP A 337 -29.76 -24.71 0.22
C ASP A 337 -29.05 -25.83 1.01
N VAL A 338 -29.29 -25.95 2.32
CA VAL A 338 -28.75 -27.05 3.19
C VAL A 338 -29.89 -27.95 3.70
N THR A 339 -30.96 -28.05 2.92
CA THR A 339 -32.19 -28.79 3.26
C THR A 339 -32.69 -29.74 2.17
N GLN A 340 -32.01 -29.85 1.01
CA GLN A 340 -32.22 -30.96 0.08
C GLN A 340 -31.55 -32.27 0.56
N GLY A 341 -32.10 -32.83 1.63
CA GLY A 341 -31.83 -34.17 2.11
C GLY A 341 -32.72 -34.48 3.31
N LEU A 342 -33.42 -35.63 3.27
CA LEU A 342 -34.48 -36.09 4.20
C LEU A 342 -35.84 -35.35 3.98
N THR A 343 -36.99 -35.97 3.70
CA THR A 343 -37.43 -37.37 3.41
C THR A 343 -38.60 -37.31 2.35
N GLU A 344 -39.37 -38.33 1.91
CA GLU A 344 -39.52 -39.77 2.25
C GLU A 344 -40.25 -40.53 1.09
N SER A 345 -39.59 -41.50 0.42
CA SER A 345 -40.20 -42.72 -0.20
C SER A 345 -39.14 -43.62 -0.83
#